data_AF-A0A553QIE5-F1
#
_entry.id   AF-A0A553QIE5-F1
#
_cell.length_a   1.000
_cell.length_b   1.000
_cell.length_c   1.000
_cell.angle_alpha   90.00
_cell.angle_beta   90.00
_cell.angle_gamma   90.00
#
_symmetry.space_group_name_H-M   'P 1'
#
loop_
_entity.id
_entity.type
_entity.pdbx_description
1 polymer ?
#
loop_
_entity_poly.entity_id
_entity_poly.type
_entity_poly.pdbx_seq_one_letter_code
_entity_poly.pdbx_strand_id
1 'polypeptide(L)'
;MYPLQNQVSPFLQEIFMPLVVAIFEVLSRPAEDNDQTAALEKQMLRRSYFSFIQTIASSGMNEVMASQGVENIERVLFTIIQGAVDFPDPIAQKTCFIILSRLVELWGGKDGLVGFPDFIYKHIVPACFMAPLKPTFDLSDAQTVLGPECIQFLQEYLPSLHVSPEITQELCQVIQQPDAKVLKNYMKMRFYFEVKRFSNGSALEMCASV
;
A
#
# COMPACT_ATOMS: atom_id res chain seq x y z
N MET A 1 15.05 24.95 -0.34
CA MET A 1 15.45 23.83 0.53
C MET A 1 15.45 24.36 1.95
N TYR A 2 14.55 23.88 2.82
CA TYR A 2 14.26 24.53 4.10
C TYR A 2 15.28 24.13 5.18
N PRO A 3 16.02 25.09 5.79
CA PRO A 3 17.10 24.80 6.76
C PRO A 3 16.69 23.90 7.92
N LEU A 4 15.40 23.95 8.29
CA LEU A 4 14.84 23.16 9.38
C LEU A 4 14.76 21.66 9.05
N GLN A 5 14.46 21.28 7.81
CA GLN A 5 14.35 19.88 7.41
C GLN A 5 15.69 19.15 7.58
N ASN A 6 16.78 19.81 7.21
CA ASN A 6 18.14 19.27 7.35
C ASN A 6 18.59 19.13 8.81
N GLN A 7 18.04 19.94 9.72
CA GLN A 7 18.34 19.84 11.15
C GLN A 7 17.48 18.78 11.85
N VAL A 8 16.24 18.60 11.39
CA VAL A 8 15.27 17.69 12.00
C VAL A 8 15.46 16.26 11.49
N SER A 9 15.92 16.05 10.26
CA SER A 9 16.09 14.71 9.67
C SER A 9 16.99 13.79 10.50
N PRO A 10 18.20 14.18 10.96
CA PRO A 10 19.05 13.30 11.76
C PRO A 10 18.40 12.88 13.08
N PHE A 11 17.74 13.83 13.76
CA PHE A 11 17.01 13.53 14.98
C PHE A 11 15.85 12.54 14.71
N LEU A 12 15.07 12.78 13.64
CA LEU A 12 14.00 11.87 13.25
C LEU A 12 14.52 10.48 12.91
N GLN A 13 15.69 10.36 12.25
CA GLN A 13 16.30 9.06 11.95
C GLN A 13 16.58 8.25 13.22
N GLU A 14 17.04 8.89 14.29
CA GLU A 14 17.31 8.22 15.57
C GLU A 14 16.04 7.78 16.30
N ILE A 15 14.98 8.60 16.25
CA ILE A 15 13.76 8.34 17.02
C ILE A 15 12.67 7.60 16.24
N PHE A 16 12.80 7.45 14.92
CA PHE A 16 11.74 6.95 14.05
C PHE A 16 11.26 5.55 14.46
N MET A 17 12.15 4.55 14.50
CA MET A 17 11.75 3.20 14.89
C MET A 17 11.32 3.08 16.35
N PRO A 18 11.99 3.70 17.34
CA PRO A 18 11.48 3.76 18.71
C PRO A 18 10.04 4.28 18.79
N LEU A 19 9.71 5.33 18.02
CA LEU A 19 8.37 5.89 17.95
C LEU A 19 7.38 4.92 17.30
N VAL A 20 7.74 4.30 16.17
CA VAL A 20 6.91 3.28 15.50
C VAL A 20 6.61 2.13 16.46
N VAL A 21 7.61 1.61 17.15
CA VAL A 21 7.44 0.51 18.12
C VAL A 21 6.49 0.91 19.24
N ALA A 22 6.70 2.07 19.88
CA ALA A 22 5.84 2.55 20.95
C ALA A 22 4.37 2.72 20.51
N ILE A 23 4.14 3.27 19.30
CA ILE A 23 2.79 3.40 18.74
C ILE A 23 2.13 2.02 18.59
N PHE A 24 2.83 1.06 17.98
CA PHE A 24 2.25 -0.27 17.75
C PHE A 24 2.10 -1.11 19.02
N GLU A 25 2.94 -0.90 20.02
CA GLU A 25 2.72 -1.46 21.36
C GLU A 25 1.39 -0.99 21.95
N VAL A 26 1.07 0.31 21.86
CA VAL A 26 -0.22 0.85 22.33
C VAL A 26 -1.39 0.31 21.49
N LEU A 27 -1.24 0.28 20.16
CA LEU A 27 -2.28 -0.21 19.25
C LEU A 27 -2.55 -1.71 19.36
N SER A 28 -1.57 -2.49 19.81
CA SER A 28 -1.68 -3.95 19.99
C SER A 28 -2.42 -4.35 21.26
N ARG A 29 -2.54 -3.44 22.23
CA ARG A 29 -3.30 -3.72 23.46
C ARG A 29 -4.77 -3.92 23.09
N PRO A 30 -5.46 -4.96 23.58
CA PRO A 30 -6.90 -5.07 23.38
C PRO A 30 -7.61 -3.87 24.02
N ALA A 31 -8.66 -3.37 23.38
CA ALA A 31 -9.62 -2.50 24.07
C ALA A 31 -10.69 -3.42 24.69
N GLU A 32 -11.26 -3.04 25.83
CA GLU A 32 -12.47 -3.70 26.29
C GLU A 32 -13.58 -3.47 25.26
N ASP A 33 -14.37 -4.49 24.93
CA ASP A 33 -15.35 -4.45 23.82
C ASP A 33 -16.39 -3.31 23.96
N ASN A 34 -16.61 -2.83 25.18
CA ASN A 34 -17.54 -1.73 25.49
C ASN A 34 -16.86 -0.35 25.63
N ASP A 35 -15.53 -0.28 25.57
CA ASP A 35 -14.79 0.97 25.70
C ASP A 35 -14.69 1.68 24.34
N GLN A 36 -15.78 2.36 23.98
CA GLN A 36 -15.85 3.16 22.76
C GLN A 36 -14.82 4.29 22.72
N THR A 37 -14.46 4.86 23.88
CA THR A 37 -13.46 5.93 23.97
C THR A 37 -12.08 5.39 23.59
N ALA A 38 -11.65 4.28 24.18
CA ALA A 38 -10.37 3.66 23.84
C ALA A 38 -10.33 3.18 22.37
N ALA A 39 -11.46 2.72 21.82
CA ALA A 39 -11.56 2.36 20.41
C ALA A 39 -11.33 3.57 19.49
N LEU A 40 -11.96 4.72 19.79
CA LEU A 40 -11.80 5.97 19.04
C LEU A 40 -10.37 6.52 19.17
N GLU A 41 -9.78 6.52 20.37
CA GLU A 41 -8.40 6.98 20.59
C GLU A 41 -7.39 6.15 19.80
N LYS A 42 -7.54 4.82 19.78
CA LYS A 42 -6.69 3.93 18.96
C LYS A 42 -6.87 4.18 17.47
N GLN A 43 -8.09 4.46 17.03
CA GLN A 43 -8.35 4.84 15.64
C GLN A 43 -7.65 6.16 15.29
N MET A 44 -7.75 7.18 16.15
CA MET A 44 -7.08 8.46 15.97
C MET A 44 -5.55 8.31 15.97
N LEU A 45 -5.00 7.47 16.86
CA LEU A 45 -3.56 7.19 16.91
C LEU A 45 -3.07 6.55 15.60
N ARG A 46 -3.82 5.59 15.02
CA ARG A 46 -3.51 5.01 13.70
C ARG A 46 -3.51 6.06 12.60
N ARG A 47 -4.54 6.92 12.55
CA ARG A 47 -4.61 8.00 11.55
C ARG A 47 -3.43 8.96 11.67
N SER A 48 -3.07 9.35 12.90
CA SER A 48 -1.91 10.22 13.17
C SER A 48 -0.60 9.56 12.75
N TYR A 49 -0.42 8.26 12.99
CA TYR A 49 0.72 7.50 12.50
C TYR A 49 0.83 7.55 10.97
N PHE A 50 -0.24 7.23 10.24
CA PHE A 50 -0.19 7.28 8.77
C PHE A 50 0.02 8.71 8.24
N SER A 51 -0.59 9.72 8.87
CA SER A 51 -0.34 11.13 8.55
C SER A 51 1.13 11.52 8.73
N PHE A 52 1.78 11.04 9.79
CA PHE A 52 3.22 11.23 10.03
C PHE A 52 4.07 10.59 8.92
N ILE A 53 3.78 9.34 8.55
CA ILE A 53 4.48 8.67 7.44
C ILE A 53 4.27 9.40 6.10
N GLN A 54 3.04 9.81 5.81
CA GLN A 54 2.72 10.60 4.62
C GLN A 54 3.52 11.90 4.57
N THR A 55 3.63 12.58 5.72
CA THR A 55 4.41 13.82 5.84
C THR A 55 5.89 13.56 5.56
N ILE A 56 6.49 12.49 6.08
CA ILE A 56 7.88 12.12 5.79
C ILE A 56 8.08 11.84 4.29
N ALA A 57 7.20 11.04 3.67
CA ALA A 57 7.28 10.68 2.26
C ALA A 57 7.07 11.88 1.30
N SER A 58 6.31 12.89 1.73
CA SER A 58 5.94 14.03 0.89
C SER A 58 6.84 15.26 1.10
N SER A 59 7.52 15.35 2.24
CA SER A 59 8.35 16.50 2.62
C SER A 59 9.78 16.48 2.07
N GLY A 60 10.18 15.39 1.39
CA GLY A 60 11.55 15.18 0.92
C GLY A 60 12.49 14.62 2.00
N MET A 61 11.95 14.19 3.15
CA MET A 61 12.71 13.54 4.24
C MET A 61 12.63 12.01 4.16
N ASN A 62 12.51 11.44 2.95
CA ASN A 62 12.38 9.99 2.75
C ASN A 62 13.60 9.18 3.27
N GLU A 63 14.75 9.84 3.41
CA GLU A 63 15.94 9.29 4.08
C GLU A 63 15.69 8.87 5.54
N VAL A 64 14.71 9.50 6.22
CA VAL A 64 14.30 9.10 7.57
C VAL A 64 13.85 7.64 7.60
N MET A 65 13.11 7.20 6.58
CA MET A 65 12.72 5.80 6.47
C MET A 65 13.82 4.95 5.84
N ALA A 66 14.48 5.43 4.78
CA ALA A 66 15.48 4.65 4.04
C ALA A 66 16.72 4.29 4.88
N SER A 67 16.99 5.03 5.96
CA SER A 67 18.12 4.81 6.88
C SER A 67 17.87 3.74 7.95
N GLN A 68 16.65 3.21 8.08
CA GLN A 68 16.28 2.36 9.22
C GLN A 68 16.72 0.89 9.10
N GLY A 69 17.31 0.51 7.97
CA GLY A 69 17.63 -0.88 7.64
C GLY A 69 16.44 -1.62 7.03
N VAL A 70 16.74 -2.66 6.22
CA VAL A 70 15.76 -3.33 5.36
C VAL A 70 14.59 -3.93 6.15
N GLU A 71 14.87 -4.63 7.26
CA GLU A 71 13.83 -5.27 8.09
C GLU A 71 12.85 -4.26 8.71
N ASN A 72 13.36 -3.12 9.17
CA ASN A 72 12.53 -2.07 9.77
C ASN A 72 11.69 -1.34 8.72
N ILE A 73 12.27 -1.08 7.56
CA ILE A 73 11.53 -0.50 6.42
C ILE A 73 10.41 -1.45 6.01
N GLU A 74 10.71 -2.73 5.83
CA GLU A 74 9.72 -3.74 5.48
C GLU A 74 8.59 -3.81 6.51
N ARG A 75 8.93 -3.77 7.81
CA ARG A 75 7.93 -3.70 8.89
C ARG A 75 7.01 -2.50 8.74
N VAL A 76 7.56 -1.31 8.50
CA VAL A 76 6.78 -0.08 8.28
C VAL A 76 5.91 -0.20 7.02
N LEU A 77 6.46 -0.71 5.92
CA LEU A 77 5.71 -0.93 4.68
C LEU A 77 4.52 -1.87 4.88
N PHE A 78 4.69 -2.95 5.64
CA PHE A 78 3.58 -3.84 5.98
C PHE A 78 2.48 -3.16 6.80
N THR A 79 2.84 -2.24 7.70
CA THR A 79 1.83 -1.47 8.44
C THR A 79 0.96 -0.61 7.51
N ILE A 80 1.54 -0.08 6.43
CA ILE A 80 0.82 0.73 5.43
C ILE A 80 -0.11 -0.16 4.60
N ILE A 81 0.35 -1.35 4.21
CA ILE A 81 -0.50 -2.34 3.51
C ILE A 81 -1.71 -2.74 4.37
N GLN A 82 -1.49 -3.04 5.65
CA GLN A 82 -2.59 -3.35 6.59
C GLN A 82 -3.52 -2.14 6.75
N GLY A 83 -2.96 -0.93 6.84
CA GLY A 83 -3.66 0.35 6.81
C GLY A 83 -4.62 0.49 5.62
N ALA A 84 -4.16 0.11 4.42
CA ALA A 84 -4.92 0.19 3.18
C ALA A 84 -6.01 -0.90 3.06
N VAL A 85 -5.76 -2.11 3.57
CA VAL A 85 -6.57 -3.30 3.26
C VAL A 85 -7.42 -3.80 4.43
N ASP A 86 -6.88 -3.82 5.64
CA ASP A 86 -7.46 -4.58 6.75
C ASP A 86 -8.23 -3.73 7.74
N PHE A 87 -7.82 -2.48 7.95
CA PHE A 87 -8.52 -1.59 8.89
C PHE A 87 -9.72 -0.92 8.22
N PRO A 88 -10.94 -1.00 8.80
CA PRO A 88 -12.17 -0.45 8.23
C PRO A 88 -12.30 1.06 8.50
N ASP A 89 -11.26 1.81 8.15
CA ASP A 89 -11.20 3.26 8.34
C ASP A 89 -10.90 3.93 6.99
N PRO A 90 -11.91 4.50 6.31
CA PRO A 90 -11.74 5.09 4.98
C PRO A 90 -10.69 6.19 4.93
N ILE A 91 -10.54 6.97 6.02
CA ILE A 91 -9.54 8.05 6.09
C ILE A 91 -8.13 7.43 6.12
N ALA A 92 -7.91 6.44 6.97
CA ALA A 92 -6.62 5.76 7.05
C ALA A 92 -6.30 5.00 5.75
N GLN A 93 -7.26 4.30 5.16
CA GLN A 93 -7.10 3.56 3.92
C GLN A 93 -6.64 4.49 2.78
N LYS A 94 -7.32 5.62 2.61
CA LYS A 94 -6.96 6.63 1.62
C LYS A 94 -5.56 7.20 1.84
N THR A 95 -5.22 7.57 3.08
CA THR A 95 -3.87 8.04 3.42
C THR A 95 -2.82 6.98 3.09
N CYS A 96 -3.10 5.70 3.38
CA CYS A 96 -2.18 4.61 3.06
C CYS A 96 -1.97 4.45 1.55
N PHE A 97 -3.02 4.52 0.74
CA PHE A 97 -2.86 4.51 -0.72
C PHE A 97 -2.06 5.70 -1.23
N ILE A 98 -2.26 6.90 -0.69
CA ILE A 98 -1.45 8.07 -1.05
C ILE A 98 0.04 7.84 -0.70
N ILE A 99 0.32 7.26 0.47
CA ILE A 99 1.69 6.90 0.86
C ILE A 99 2.27 5.88 -0.14
N LEU A 100 1.56 4.79 -0.43
CA LEU A 100 2.03 3.74 -1.33
C LEU A 100 2.35 4.29 -2.72
N SER A 101 1.48 5.12 -3.30
CA SER A 101 1.74 5.79 -4.57
C SER A 101 3.01 6.64 -4.53
N ARG A 102 3.18 7.42 -3.45
CA ARG A 102 4.38 8.26 -3.27
C ARG A 102 5.65 7.42 -3.14
N LEU A 103 5.60 6.28 -2.47
CA LEU A 103 6.75 5.38 -2.34
C LEU A 103 7.09 4.67 -3.65
N VAL A 104 6.10 4.33 -4.48
CA VAL A 104 6.34 3.84 -5.85
C VAL A 104 7.09 4.87 -6.68
N GLU A 105 6.70 6.14 -6.62
CA GLU A 105 7.42 7.22 -7.31
C GLU A 105 8.87 7.37 -6.82
N LEU A 106 9.10 7.26 -5.51
CA LEU A 106 10.42 7.47 -4.90
C LEU A 106 11.36 6.28 -5.07
N TRP A 107 10.84 5.05 -4.96
CA TRP A 107 11.64 3.83 -4.81
C TRP A 107 11.39 2.76 -5.87
N GLY A 108 10.40 2.94 -6.76
CA GLY A 108 10.07 1.96 -7.81
C GLY A 108 10.95 2.05 -9.06
N GLY A 109 11.77 3.10 -9.19
CA GLY A 109 12.67 3.29 -10.34
C GLY A 109 13.96 2.46 -10.29
N LYS A 110 14.76 2.52 -11.36
CA LYS A 110 16.04 1.79 -11.48
C LYS A 110 17.06 2.15 -10.41
N ASP A 111 17.03 3.39 -9.93
CA ASP A 111 17.88 3.91 -8.86
C ASP A 111 17.16 3.93 -7.50
N GLY A 112 16.05 3.18 -7.38
CA GLY A 112 15.21 3.11 -6.20
C GLY A 112 15.75 2.20 -5.10
N LEU A 113 14.93 1.97 -4.09
CA LEU A 113 15.31 1.11 -2.95
C LEU A 113 15.40 -0.36 -3.41
N VAL A 114 16.52 -1.02 -3.09
CA VAL A 114 16.74 -2.43 -3.44
C VAL A 114 15.65 -3.31 -2.82
N GLY A 115 15.05 -4.18 -3.63
CA GLY A 115 13.95 -5.07 -3.21
C GLY A 115 12.58 -4.40 -3.17
N PHE A 116 12.49 -3.08 -3.34
CA PHE A 116 11.20 -2.39 -3.38
C PHE A 116 10.37 -2.77 -4.62
N PRO A 117 10.92 -2.96 -5.83
CA PRO A 117 10.14 -3.49 -6.96
C PRO A 117 9.42 -4.80 -6.61
N ASP A 118 10.12 -5.77 -6.00
CA ASP A 118 9.52 -7.02 -5.53
C ASP A 118 8.40 -6.78 -4.51
N PHE A 119 8.59 -5.83 -3.59
CA PHE A 119 7.57 -5.45 -2.62
C PHE A 119 6.31 -4.88 -3.30
N ILE A 120 6.46 -4.07 -4.36
CA ILE A 120 5.33 -3.55 -5.15
C ILE A 120 4.51 -4.73 -5.67
N TYR A 121 5.16 -5.70 -6.31
CA TYR A 121 4.49 -6.85 -6.91
C TYR A 121 3.87 -7.80 -5.89
N LYS A 122 4.56 -8.08 -4.79
CA LYS A 122 4.11 -9.04 -3.77
C LYS A 122 3.03 -8.47 -2.85
N HIS A 123 2.98 -7.15 -2.66
CA HIS A 123 2.13 -6.55 -1.62
C HIS A 123 1.29 -5.35 -2.08
N ILE A 124 1.88 -4.37 -2.76
CA ILE A 124 1.14 -3.14 -3.17
C ILE A 124 0.10 -3.46 -4.24
N VAL A 125 0.50 -4.19 -5.28
CA VAL A 125 -0.39 -4.58 -6.38
C VAL A 125 -1.56 -5.41 -5.85
N PRO A 126 -1.36 -6.48 -5.06
CA PRO A 126 -2.47 -7.17 -4.39
C PRO A 126 -3.34 -6.25 -3.55
N ALA A 127 -2.78 -5.30 -2.79
CA ALA A 127 -3.53 -4.39 -1.94
C ALA A 127 -4.49 -3.50 -2.75
N CYS A 128 -4.07 -3.01 -3.93
CA CYS A 128 -4.92 -2.23 -4.86
C CYS A 128 -6.16 -3.00 -5.32
N PHE A 129 -6.11 -4.34 -5.29
CA PHE A 129 -7.25 -5.18 -5.65
C PHE A 129 -8.01 -5.69 -4.42
N MET A 130 -7.32 -5.98 -3.32
CA MET A 130 -7.93 -6.50 -2.10
C MET A 130 -8.74 -5.46 -1.33
N ALA A 131 -8.27 -4.20 -1.26
CA ALA A 131 -9.00 -3.16 -0.53
C ALA A 131 -10.39 -2.89 -1.15
N PRO A 132 -10.52 -2.70 -2.49
CA PRO A 132 -11.82 -2.60 -3.13
C PRO A 132 -12.76 -3.77 -2.88
N LEU A 133 -12.25 -4.98 -2.60
CA LEU A 133 -13.09 -6.15 -2.32
C LEU A 133 -13.73 -6.15 -0.94
N LYS A 134 -13.24 -5.32 0.00
CA LYS A 134 -13.74 -5.30 1.37
C LYS A 134 -15.13 -4.64 1.43
N PRO A 135 -16.00 -5.03 2.38
CA PRO A 135 -17.31 -4.40 2.58
C PRO A 135 -17.20 -2.94 3.02
N THR A 136 -16.08 -2.60 3.65
CA THR A 136 -15.79 -1.32 4.30
C THR A 136 -15.17 -0.29 3.36
N PHE A 137 -14.85 -0.69 2.13
CA PHE A 137 -14.26 0.19 1.13
C PHE A 137 -15.37 0.82 0.29
N ASP A 138 -15.46 2.15 0.35
CA ASP A 138 -16.47 2.93 -0.36
C ASP A 138 -16.00 3.29 -1.78
N LEU A 139 -16.49 2.55 -2.76
CA LEU A 139 -16.25 2.80 -4.18
C LEU A 139 -17.03 4.01 -4.72
N SER A 140 -17.95 4.57 -3.94
CA SER A 140 -18.75 5.75 -4.31
C SER A 140 -18.14 7.08 -3.86
N ASP A 141 -17.04 7.05 -3.08
CA ASP A 141 -16.26 8.26 -2.82
C ASP A 141 -15.70 8.79 -4.15
N ALA A 142 -16.09 10.01 -4.51
CA ALA A 142 -15.80 10.64 -5.80
C ALA A 142 -14.30 10.82 -6.09
N GLN A 143 -13.43 10.54 -5.12
CA GLN A 143 -11.97 10.54 -5.26
C GLN A 143 -11.37 9.13 -5.41
N THR A 144 -12.15 8.06 -5.28
CA THR A 144 -11.77 6.66 -5.55
C THR A 144 -12.01 6.31 -7.02
N VAL A 145 -11.77 7.25 -7.92
CA VAL A 145 -11.73 6.95 -9.34
C VAL A 145 -10.38 6.33 -9.61
N LEU A 146 -10.36 5.03 -9.94
CA LEU A 146 -9.27 4.44 -10.70
C LEU A 146 -9.25 5.19 -12.04
N GLY A 147 -8.58 6.35 -12.06
CA GLY A 147 -8.61 7.30 -13.16
C GLY A 147 -8.05 6.71 -14.46
N PRO A 148 -8.21 7.41 -15.59
CA PRO A 148 -7.57 7.05 -16.86
C PRO A 148 -6.06 6.82 -16.71
N GLU A 149 -5.39 7.52 -15.79
CA GLU A 149 -3.98 7.35 -15.46
C GLU A 149 -3.67 6.00 -14.81
N CYS A 150 -4.59 5.49 -13.98
CA CYS A 150 -4.48 4.15 -13.39
C CYS A 150 -4.66 3.07 -14.46
N ILE A 151 -5.59 3.26 -15.40
CA ILE A 151 -5.81 2.34 -16.51
C ILE A 151 -4.57 2.29 -17.40
N GLN A 152 -3.99 3.44 -17.74
CA GLN A 152 -2.78 3.51 -18.55
C GLN A 152 -1.59 2.86 -17.85
N PHE A 153 -1.41 3.12 -16.54
CA PHE A 153 -0.42 2.43 -15.72
C PHE A 153 -0.63 0.91 -15.73
N LEU A 154 -1.85 0.42 -15.51
CA LEU A 154 -2.15 -1.01 -15.55
C LEU A 154 -1.90 -1.62 -16.93
N GLN A 155 -2.21 -0.91 -18.02
CA GLN A 155 -1.95 -1.37 -19.39
C GLN A 155 -0.45 -1.48 -19.71
N GLU A 156 0.39 -0.64 -19.14
CA GLU A 156 1.84 -0.70 -19.30
C GLU A 156 2.47 -1.73 -18.36
N TYR A 157 1.95 -1.81 -17.14
CA TYR A 157 2.54 -2.58 -16.05
C TYR A 157 2.14 -4.07 -16.06
N LEU A 158 0.90 -4.41 -16.40
CA LEU A 158 0.44 -5.81 -16.41
C LEU A 158 1.13 -6.67 -17.48
N PRO A 159 1.41 -6.17 -18.70
CA PRO A 159 2.24 -6.92 -19.66
C PRO A 159 3.69 -7.12 -19.18
N SER A 160 4.26 -6.16 -18.44
CA SER A 160 5.59 -6.34 -17.81
C SER A 160 5.61 -7.47 -16.77
N LEU A 161 4.43 -7.83 -16.26
CA LEU A 161 4.19 -8.93 -15.33
C LEU A 161 3.87 -10.26 -16.00
N HIS A 162 3.98 -10.36 -17.33
CA HIS A 162 3.56 -11.52 -18.11
C HIS A 162 2.06 -11.85 -17.96
N VAL A 163 1.25 -10.93 -17.44
CA VAL A 163 -0.21 -11.07 -17.42
C VAL A 163 -0.69 -10.99 -18.87
N SER A 164 -1.61 -11.90 -19.23
CA SER A 164 -2.04 -12.00 -20.61
C SER A 164 -2.69 -10.69 -21.08
N PRO A 165 -2.55 -10.34 -22.38
CA PRO A 165 -3.18 -9.15 -22.95
C PRO A 165 -4.70 -9.14 -22.75
N GLU A 166 -5.33 -10.32 -22.76
CA GLU A 166 -6.76 -10.49 -22.60
C GLU A 166 -7.22 -10.10 -21.19
N ILE A 167 -6.49 -10.53 -20.15
CA ILE A 167 -6.82 -10.21 -18.76
C ILE A 167 -6.56 -8.74 -18.46
N THR A 168 -5.50 -8.18 -19.06
CA THR A 168 -5.19 -6.76 -18.98
C THR A 168 -6.33 -5.93 -19.57
N GLN A 169 -6.78 -6.26 -20.79
CA GLN A 169 -7.89 -5.57 -21.45
C GLN A 169 -9.21 -5.71 -20.69
N GLU A 170 -9.55 -6.92 -20.25
CA GLU A 170 -10.77 -7.15 -19.47
C GLU A 170 -10.76 -6.41 -18.15
N LEU A 171 -9.62 -6.39 -17.45
CA LEU A 171 -9.49 -5.64 -16.20
C LEU A 171 -9.70 -4.15 -16.44
N CYS A 172 -9.05 -3.59 -17.48
CA CYS A 172 -9.24 -2.17 -17.84
C CYS A 172 -10.69 -1.86 -18.20
N GLN A 173 -11.38 -2.74 -18.93
CA GLN A 173 -12.79 -2.58 -19.26
C GLN A 173 -13.68 -2.63 -18.02
N VAL A 174 -13.41 -3.54 -17.09
CA VAL A 174 -14.20 -3.69 -15.86
C VAL A 174 -13.97 -2.51 -14.92
N ILE A 175 -12.75 -1.97 -14.83
CA ILE A 175 -12.44 -0.76 -14.04
C ILE A 175 -13.22 0.45 -14.57
N GLN A 176 -13.43 0.55 -15.88
CA GLN A 176 -14.19 1.64 -16.49
C GLN A 176 -15.71 1.54 -16.26
N GLN A 177 -16.21 0.42 -15.74
CA GLN A 177 -17.63 0.29 -15.46
C GLN A 177 -18.00 1.04 -14.18
N PRO A 178 -19.12 1.79 -14.18
CA PRO A 178 -19.57 2.53 -13.01
C PRO A 178 -20.05 1.62 -11.87
N ASP A 179 -20.28 0.33 -12.13
CA ASP A 179 -20.74 -0.63 -11.12
C ASP A 179 -19.57 -1.33 -10.40
N ALA A 180 -19.29 -0.82 -9.22
CA ALA A 180 -18.43 -1.39 -8.19
C ALA A 180 -18.62 -2.91 -7.94
N LYS A 181 -19.84 -3.45 -8.08
CA LYS A 181 -20.09 -4.90 -7.91
C LYS A 181 -19.48 -5.72 -9.04
N VAL A 182 -19.45 -5.20 -10.27
CA VAL A 182 -18.86 -5.91 -11.41
C VAL A 182 -17.36 -6.03 -11.24
N LEU A 183 -16.70 -4.94 -10.81
CA LEU A 183 -15.29 -4.95 -10.43
C LEU A 183 -15.03 -5.95 -9.30
N LYS A 184 -15.83 -5.91 -8.23
CA LYS A 184 -15.71 -6.86 -7.11
C LYS A 184 -15.84 -8.32 -7.56
N ASN A 185 -16.77 -8.63 -8.45
CA ASN A 185 -17.00 -9.99 -8.92
C ASN A 185 -15.88 -10.47 -9.86
N TYR A 186 -15.44 -9.63 -10.80
CA TYR A 186 -14.32 -9.92 -11.70
C TYR A 186 -13.03 -10.20 -10.93
N MET A 187 -12.73 -9.36 -9.94
CA MET A 187 -11.56 -9.51 -9.08
C MET A 187 -11.57 -10.83 -8.29
N LYS A 188 -12.73 -11.21 -7.74
CA LYS A 188 -12.89 -12.46 -6.98
C LYS A 188 -12.79 -13.72 -7.86
N MET A 189 -13.41 -13.70 -9.03
CA MET A 189 -13.60 -14.91 -9.85
C MET A 189 -12.45 -15.18 -10.81
N ARG A 190 -11.80 -14.14 -11.34
CA ARG A 190 -10.87 -14.28 -12.47
C ARG A 190 -9.49 -13.74 -12.16
N PHE A 191 -9.39 -12.52 -11.62
CA PHE A 191 -8.11 -11.88 -11.40
C PHE A 191 -7.30 -12.49 -10.23
N TYR A 192 -7.95 -12.80 -9.10
CA TYR A 192 -7.28 -13.46 -7.96
C TYR A 192 -6.70 -14.84 -8.33
N PHE A 193 -7.41 -15.62 -9.15
CA PHE A 193 -6.92 -16.92 -9.60
C PHE A 193 -5.70 -16.80 -10.51
N GLU A 194 -5.69 -15.81 -11.43
CA GLU A 194 -4.54 -15.64 -12.31
C GLU A 194 -3.32 -15.07 -11.58
N VAL A 195 -3.50 -14.07 -10.69
CA VAL A 195 -2.39 -13.55 -9.88
C VAL A 195 -1.81 -14.63 -8.97
N LYS A 196 -2.66 -15.49 -8.38
CA LYS A 196 -2.21 -16.64 -7.59
C LYS A 196 -1.46 -17.67 -8.44
N ARG A 197 -1.84 -17.83 -9.72
CA ARG A 197 -1.11 -18.66 -10.69
C ARG A 197 0.28 -18.10 -10.99
N PHE A 198 0.45 -16.78 -11.12
CA PHE A 198 1.76 -16.15 -11.30
C PHE A 198 2.61 -16.18 -10.01
N SER A 199 2.00 -15.94 -8.85
CA SER A 199 2.66 -16.05 -7.53
C SER A 199 3.17 -17.46 -7.25
N ASN A 200 2.39 -18.50 -7.60
CA ASN A 200 2.82 -19.90 -7.49
C ASN A 200 3.70 -20.36 -8.67
N GLY A 201 3.60 -19.73 -9.83
CA GLY A 201 4.36 -20.06 -11.04
C GLY A 201 5.81 -19.56 -11.00
N SER A 202 6.05 -18.39 -10.39
CA SER A 202 7.40 -17.85 -10.22
C SER A 202 8.31 -18.71 -9.35
N ALA A 203 7.75 -19.49 -8.41
CA ALA A 203 8.52 -20.45 -7.61
C ALA A 203 8.92 -21.72 -8.40
N LEU A 204 8.16 -22.09 -9.44
CA LEU A 204 8.41 -23.29 -10.25
C LEU A 204 9.25 -22.99 -11.50
N GLU A 205 9.17 -21.80 -12.08
CA GLU A 205 9.95 -21.46 -13.28
C GLU A 205 11.38 -21.02 -12.97
N MET A 206 11.66 -20.53 -11.75
CA MET A 206 13.03 -20.19 -11.34
C MET A 206 13.88 -21.42 -11.00
N CYS A 207 13.27 -22.62 -10.85
CA CYS A 207 14.00 -23.90 -10.72
C CYS A 207 14.15 -24.65 -12.05
N ALA A 208 13.61 -24.13 -13.17
CA ALA A 208 13.66 -24.79 -14.48
C ALA A 208 14.63 -24.13 -15.47
N SER A 209 15.40 -23.11 -15.04
CA SER A 209 16.37 -22.40 -15.88
C SER A 209 17.79 -22.36 -15.30
N VAL A 210 18.23 -23.44 -14.63
CA VAL A 210 19.65 -23.76 -14.43
C VAL A 210 19.93 -25.16 -14.94
#